data_AF-A0A7S3S0L9-F1
#
_entry.id   AF-A0A7S3S0L9-F1
#
_cell.length_a   1.000
_cell.length_b   1.000
_cell.length_c   1.000
_cell.angle_alpha   90.00
_cell.angle_beta   90.00
_cell.angle_gamma   90.00
#
_symmetry.space_group_name_H-M   'P 1'
#
loop_
_entity.id
_entity.type
_entity.pdbx_description
1 polymer ?
#
loop_
_entity_poly.entity_id
_entity_poly.type
_entity_poly.pdbx_seq_one_letter_code
_entity_poly.pdbx_strand_id
1 'polypeptide(L)'
;WRSLLDGLPALSSVDAFAAACARLYERIASRCFLEPQHEAEMRAVDAILALALRLRAQLSDDLAALPAVAHAAAARRWRAELRRSVQLLMRTLRQQPEGRPLSEALDFNSHYGGSEEEA
;
A
#
# COMPACT_ATOMS: atom_id res chain seq x y z
N TRP A 1 18.33 6.18 3.27
CA TRP A 1 19.50 5.35 3.65
C TRP A 1 20.75 5.67 2.83
N ARG A 2 20.88 5.33 1.54
CA ARG A 2 22.09 5.66 0.74
C ARG A 2 22.51 7.13 0.80
N SER A 3 21.57 8.05 0.55
CA SER A 3 21.82 9.50 0.66
C SER A 3 22.30 9.99 2.03
N LEU A 4 22.00 9.29 3.13
CA LEU A 4 22.57 9.61 4.44
C LEU A 4 24.01 9.09 4.53
N LEU A 5 24.23 7.83 4.13
CA LEU A 5 25.54 7.17 4.14
C LEU A 5 26.57 7.88 3.25
N ASP A 6 26.15 8.34 2.06
CA ASP A 6 27.01 9.05 1.12
C ASP A 6 27.38 10.46 1.64
N GLY A 7 26.50 11.05 2.47
CA GLY A 7 26.70 12.37 3.07
C GLY A 7 27.44 12.35 4.41
N LEU A 8 27.56 11.19 5.06
CA LEU A 8 28.22 11.03 6.36
C LEU A 8 29.64 11.63 6.42
N PRO A 9 30.53 11.42 5.42
CA PRO A 9 31.88 11.96 5.45
C PRO A 9 31.96 13.48 5.47
N ALA A 10 30.90 14.17 5.04
CA ALA A 10 30.84 15.64 5.00
C ALA A 10 30.23 16.27 6.26
N LEU A 11 29.74 15.47 7.21
CA LEU A 11 29.12 15.96 8.44
C LEU A 11 30.21 16.21 9.49
N SER A 12 30.43 17.47 9.84
CA SER A 12 31.48 17.89 10.77
C SER A 12 31.01 18.10 12.21
N SER A 13 29.74 17.89 12.51
CA SER A 13 29.18 18.09 13.85
C SER A 13 28.05 17.12 14.20
N VAL A 14 27.80 16.96 15.50
CA VAL A 14 26.66 16.19 16.03
C VAL A 14 25.33 16.79 15.58
N ASP A 15 25.22 18.13 15.55
CA ASP A 15 24.01 18.81 15.09
C ASP A 15 23.74 18.57 13.60
N ALA A 16 24.79 18.57 12.78
CA ALA A 16 24.69 18.28 11.35
C ALA A 16 24.22 16.84 11.11
N PHE A 17 24.70 15.90 11.93
CA PHE A 17 24.24 14.51 11.92
C PHE A 17 22.79 14.37 12.36
N ALA A 18 22.40 14.99 13.47
CA ALA A 18 21.02 14.99 13.96
C ALA A 18 20.05 15.54 12.90
N ALA A 19 20.41 16.66 12.25
CA ALA A 19 19.62 17.24 11.18
C ALA A 19 19.52 16.33 9.94
N ALA A 20 20.59 15.61 9.60
CA ALA A 20 20.58 14.64 8.50
C ALA A 20 19.68 13.44 8.79
N CYS A 21 19.69 12.94 10.03
CA CYS A 21 18.77 11.90 10.49
C CYS A 21 17.32 12.38 10.47
N ALA A 22 17.03 13.60 10.94
CA ALA A 22 15.68 14.16 10.92
C ALA A 22 15.11 14.23 9.48
N ARG A 23 15.89 14.75 8.52
CA ARG A 23 15.51 14.77 7.10
C ARG A 23 15.28 13.38 6.52
N LEU A 24 16.04 12.38 6.97
CA LEU A 24 15.82 10.99 6.56
C LEU A 24 14.48 10.47 7.10
N TYR A 25 14.17 10.73 8.37
CA TYR A 25 12.90 10.33 8.98
C TYR A 25 11.71 10.98 8.28
N GLU A 26 11.76 12.27 8.00
CA GLU A 26 10.72 12.97 7.23
C GLU A 26 10.51 12.32 5.86
N ARG A 27 11.59 12.02 5.14
CA ARG A 27 11.49 11.32 3.84
C ARG A 27 10.89 9.93 3.97
N ILE A 28 11.23 9.17 5.02
CA ILE A 28 10.65 7.85 5.26
C ILE A 28 9.16 7.99 5.58
N ALA A 29 8.79 8.92 6.46
CA ALA A 29 7.40 9.16 6.84
C ALA A 29 6.53 9.51 5.62
N SER A 30 7.02 10.42 4.77
CA SER A 30 6.36 10.80 3.52
C SER A 30 6.20 9.61 2.57
N ARG A 31 7.27 8.83 2.34
CA ARG A 31 7.25 7.65 1.45
C ARG A 31 6.36 6.52 1.95
N CYS A 32 6.22 6.37 3.25
CA CYS A 32 5.47 5.30 3.89
C CYS A 32 4.05 5.73 4.27
N PHE A 33 3.58 6.90 3.82
CA PHE A 33 2.24 7.41 4.14
C PHE A 33 1.97 7.55 5.65
N LEU A 34 3.01 7.76 6.45
CA LEU A 34 2.90 7.83 7.92
C LEU A 34 2.46 9.21 8.43
N GLU A 35 2.41 10.21 7.55
CA GLU A 35 1.99 11.56 7.90
C GLU A 35 0.45 11.68 7.98
N PRO A 36 -0.10 12.56 8.84
CA PRO A 36 -1.55 12.69 9.03
C PRO A 36 -2.34 12.98 7.75
N GLN A 37 -1.73 13.68 6.78
CA GLN A 37 -2.34 13.96 5.49
C GLN A 37 -2.58 12.71 4.61
N HIS A 38 -1.96 11.59 4.95
CA HIS A 38 -2.08 10.31 4.26
C HIS A 38 -2.95 9.29 5.01
N GLU A 39 -3.78 9.76 5.94
CA GLU A 39 -4.66 8.91 6.73
C GLU A 39 -5.61 8.08 5.84
N ALA A 40 -6.11 8.67 4.75
CA ALA A 40 -7.02 7.99 3.83
C ALA A 40 -6.34 6.80 3.13
N GLU A 41 -5.07 6.95 2.73
CA GLU A 41 -4.24 5.91 2.14
C GLU A 41 -3.94 4.81 3.15
N MET A 42 -3.58 5.16 4.38
CA MET A 42 -3.36 4.17 5.43
C MET A 42 -4.62 3.36 5.72
N ARG A 43 -5.80 4.00 5.80
CA ARG A 43 -7.08 3.29 5.91
C ARG A 43 -7.36 2.38 4.71
N ALA A 44 -6.95 2.77 3.51
CA ALA A 44 -7.09 1.93 2.33
C ALA A 44 -6.17 0.70 2.37
N VAL A 45 -4.92 0.86 2.86
CA VAL A 45 -4.00 -0.26 3.12
C VAL A 45 -4.59 -1.21 4.15
N ASP A 46 -5.10 -0.68 5.26
CA ASP A 46 -5.73 -1.48 6.32
C ASP A 46 -6.95 -2.26 5.80
N ALA A 47 -7.79 -1.62 4.99
CA ALA A 47 -8.93 -2.28 4.36
C ALA A 47 -8.50 -3.44 3.44
N ILE A 48 -7.45 -3.24 2.63
CA ILE A 48 -6.91 -4.29 1.77
C ILE A 48 -6.37 -5.45 2.61
N LEU A 49 -5.58 -5.15 3.66
CA LEU A 49 -5.00 -6.17 4.54
C LEU A 49 -6.09 -6.95 5.27
N ALA A 50 -7.10 -6.26 5.81
CA ALA A 50 -8.22 -6.88 6.50
C ALA A 50 -9.00 -7.82 5.57
N LEU A 51 -9.23 -7.41 4.31
CA LEU A 51 -9.87 -8.26 3.30
C LEU A 51 -9.00 -9.49 2.97
N ALA A 52 -7.69 -9.31 2.78
CA ALA A 52 -6.78 -10.42 2.50
C ALA A 52 -6.72 -11.44 3.65
N LEU A 53 -6.64 -10.95 4.89
CA LEU A 53 -6.67 -11.80 6.08
C LEU A 53 -8.00 -12.55 6.22
N ARG A 54 -9.11 -11.87 5.93
CA ARG A 54 -10.44 -12.49 5.97
C ARG A 54 -10.61 -13.58 4.91
N LEU A 55 -10.16 -13.33 3.69
CA LEU A 55 -10.17 -14.31 2.61
C LEU A 55 -9.32 -15.52 2.98
N ARG A 56 -8.11 -15.31 3.53
CA ARG A 56 -7.26 -16.39 4.02
C ARG A 56 -7.96 -17.22 5.10
N ALA A 57 -8.54 -16.58 6.11
CA ALA A 57 -9.23 -17.28 7.20
C ALA A 57 -10.43 -18.12 6.70
N GLN A 58 -11.07 -17.71 5.59
CA GLN A 58 -12.12 -18.50 4.96
C GLN A 58 -11.60 -19.69 4.15
N LEU A 59 -10.39 -19.58 3.59
CA LEU A 59 -9.75 -20.67 2.85
C LEU A 59 -9.06 -21.68 3.76
N SER A 60 -8.65 -21.27 4.96
CA SER A 60 -7.94 -22.11 5.94
C SER A 60 -8.86 -22.94 6.85
N ASP A 61 -10.18 -22.98 6.61
CA ASP A 61 -11.19 -23.57 7.50
C ASP A 61 -11.23 -22.99 8.95
N ASP A 62 -10.50 -21.90 9.21
CA ASP A 62 -10.50 -21.19 10.51
C ASP A 62 -11.85 -20.50 10.81
N LEU A 63 -12.68 -20.33 9.79
CA LEU A 63 -14.02 -19.74 9.89
C LEU A 63 -15.06 -20.70 9.32
N ALA A 64 -16.20 -20.82 10.01
CA ALA A 64 -17.33 -21.58 9.51
C ALA A 64 -17.74 -21.12 8.10
N ALA A 65 -17.92 -22.09 7.20
CA ALA A 65 -18.33 -21.84 5.82
C ALA A 65 -19.63 -21.03 5.79
N LEU A 66 -19.61 -19.86 5.16
CA LEU A 66 -20.82 -19.06 4.95
C LEU A 66 -21.76 -19.81 3.99
N PRO A 67 -23.09 -19.70 4.17
CA PRO A 67 -24.05 -20.14 3.16
C PRO A 67 -23.70 -19.53 1.80
N ALA A 68 -23.76 -20.32 0.71
CA ALA A 68 -23.29 -19.91 -0.61
C ALA A 68 -23.84 -18.55 -1.09
N VAL A 69 -25.11 -18.26 -0.79
CA VAL A 69 -25.77 -16.97 -1.12
C VAL A 69 -25.17 -15.80 -0.33
N ALA A 70 -24.89 -16.00 0.96
CA ALA A 70 -24.23 -14.99 1.79
C ALA A 70 -22.76 -14.79 1.37
N HIS A 71 -22.10 -15.87 0.92
CA HIS A 71 -20.75 -15.83 0.40
C HIS A 71 -20.66 -15.00 -0.90
N ALA A 72 -21.57 -15.22 -1.86
CA ALA A 72 -21.60 -14.47 -3.12
C ALA A 72 -21.92 -12.96 -2.94
N ALA A 73 -22.78 -12.61 -1.98
CA ALA A 73 -23.06 -11.22 -1.65
C ALA A 73 -21.86 -10.55 -0.95
N ALA A 74 -21.23 -11.24 0.00
CA ALA A 74 -20.04 -10.76 0.69
C ALA A 74 -18.85 -10.58 -0.27
N ALA A 75 -18.61 -11.55 -1.15
CA ALA A 75 -17.54 -11.50 -2.15
C ALA A 75 -17.71 -10.32 -3.11
N ARG A 76 -18.93 -10.05 -3.57
CA ARG A 76 -19.22 -8.86 -4.41
C ARG A 76 -18.92 -7.56 -3.67
N ARG A 77 -19.34 -7.45 -2.41
CA ARG A 77 -19.06 -6.28 -1.57
C ARG A 77 -17.57 -6.09 -1.36
N TRP A 78 -16.84 -7.15 -1.04
CA TRP A 78 -15.39 -7.12 -0.83
C TRP A 78 -14.61 -6.78 -2.09
N ARG A 79 -15.03 -7.31 -3.26
CA ARG A 79 -14.42 -6.95 -4.55
C ARG A 79 -14.59 -5.46 -4.84
N ALA A 80 -15.78 -4.89 -4.55
CA ALA A 80 -16.02 -3.47 -4.70
C ALA A 80 -15.20 -2.62 -3.71
N GLU A 81 -15.07 -3.05 -2.46
CA GLU A 81 -14.25 -2.41 -1.44
C GLU A 81 -12.76 -2.42 -1.82
N LEU A 82 -12.23 -3.59 -2.16
CA LEU A 82 -10.86 -3.77 -2.63
C LEU A 82 -10.55 -2.87 -3.82
N ARG A 83 -11.44 -2.85 -4.82
CA ARG A 83 -11.29 -2.00 -6.01
C ARG A 83 -11.19 -0.52 -5.64
N ARG A 84 -12.05 -0.02 -4.75
CA ARG A 84 -12.03 1.38 -4.31
C ARG A 84 -10.73 1.71 -3.57
N SER A 85 -10.30 0.85 -2.65
CA SER A 85 -9.06 1.05 -1.88
C SER A 85 -7.83 1.05 -2.78
N VAL A 86 -7.73 0.09 -3.71
CA VAL A 86 -6.63 0.04 -4.70
C VAL A 86 -6.63 1.26 -5.60
N GLN A 87 -7.79 1.68 -6.11
CA GLN A 87 -7.89 2.88 -6.96
C GLN A 87 -7.51 4.17 -6.21
N LEU A 88 -7.76 4.26 -4.91
CA LEU A 88 -7.30 5.38 -4.09
C LEU A 88 -5.77 5.38 -4.02
N LEU A 89 -5.17 4.26 -3.62
CA LEU A 89 -3.72 4.13 -3.50
C LEU A 89 -3.01 4.38 -4.83
N MET A 90 -3.51 3.83 -5.93
CA MET A 90 -2.94 4.04 -7.26
C MET A 90 -3.00 5.51 -7.69
N ARG A 91 -4.07 6.24 -7.35
CA ARG A 91 -4.17 7.67 -7.62
C ARG A 91 -3.14 8.46 -6.81
N THR A 92 -3.00 8.19 -5.52
CA THR A 92 -2.00 8.87 -4.68
C THR A 92 -0.58 8.56 -5.16
N LEU A 93 -0.26 7.30 -5.45
CA LEU A 93 1.06 6.91 -5.94
C LEU A 93 1.43 7.59 -7.26
N ARG A 94 0.48 7.76 -8.18
CA ARG A 94 0.71 8.47 -9.46
C ARG A 94 0.93 9.98 -9.27
N GLN A 95 0.39 10.57 -8.21
CA GLN A 95 0.56 12.00 -7.89
C GLN A 95 1.90 12.29 -7.20
N GLN A 96 2.53 11.28 -6.59
CA GLN A 96 3.81 11.44 -5.93
C GLN A 96 4.97 11.06 -6.87
N PRO A 97 6.00 11.91 -7.05
CA PRO A 97 7.14 11.63 -7.92
C PRO A 97 7.84 10.31 -7.55
N GLU A 98 7.94 10.05 -6.25
CA GLU A 98 8.58 8.85 -5.71
C GLU A 98 7.67 7.61 -5.76
N GLY A 99 6.35 7.80 -5.85
CA GLY A 99 5.34 6.73 -5.95
C GLY A 99 5.11 6.23 -7.37
N ARG A 100 5.51 7.00 -8.39
CA ARG A 100 5.30 6.68 -9.81
C ARG A 100 5.87 5.32 -10.23
N PRO A 101 7.12 4.95 -9.90
CA PRO A 101 7.67 3.64 -10.27
C PRO A 101 6.88 2.48 -9.64
N LEU A 102 6.41 2.66 -8.41
CA LEU A 102 5.58 1.66 -7.73
C LEU A 102 4.19 1.56 -8.40
N SER A 103 3.59 2.69 -8.78
CA SER A 103 2.32 2.67 -9.52
C SER A 103 2.44 1.96 -10.86
N GLU A 104 3.54 2.18 -11.60
CA GLU A 104 3.79 1.51 -12.87
C GLU A 104 3.99 0.00 -12.70
N ALA A 105 4.73 -0.43 -11.65
CA ALA A 105 4.89 -1.84 -11.33
C ALA A 105 3.57 -2.52 -10.93
N LEU A 106 2.69 -1.82 -10.19
CA LEU A 106 1.38 -2.31 -9.80
C LEU A 106 0.40 -2.33 -10.98
N ASP A 107 0.45 -1.34 -11.88
CA ASP A 107 -0.34 -1.34 -13.12
C ASP A 107 0.14 -2.41 -14.10
N PHE A 108 1.44 -2.72 -14.16
CA PHE A 108 1.94 -3.81 -15.01
C PHE A 108 1.29 -5.15 -14.65
N ASN A 109 1.05 -5.42 -13.36
CA ASN A 109 0.29 -6.60 -12.94
C ASN A 109 -1.18 -6.59 -13.42
N SER A 110 -1.78 -5.41 -13.64
CA SER A 110 -3.13 -5.31 -14.23
C SER A 110 -3.17 -5.69 -15.71
N HIS A 111 -2.07 -5.50 -16.44
CA HIS A 111 -1.93 -5.92 -17.84
C HIS A 111 -1.82 -7.44 -18.02
N TYR A 112 -1.36 -8.17 -17.01
CA TYR A 112 -1.28 -9.64 -17.04
C TYR A 112 -2.38 -10.34 -16.24
N GLY A 113 -3.08 -9.62 -15.34
CA GLY A 113 -4.24 -10.13 -14.60
C GLY A 113 -5.58 -10.00 -15.34
N GLY A 114 -5.56 -9.53 -16.60
CA GLY A 114 -6.74 -9.20 -17.40
C GLY A 114 -7.11 -10.18 -18.51
N SER A 115 -6.54 -11.38 -18.55
CA SER A 115 -6.86 -12.38 -19.59
C SER A 115 -7.62 -13.61 -19.05
N GLU A 116 -8.58 -13.41 -18.13
CA GLU A 116 -9.57 -14.44 -17.76
C GLU A 116 -11.01 -13.87 -17.66
N GLU A 117 -11.38 -12.95 -18.54
CA GLU A 117 -12.79 -12.63 -18.83
C GLU A 117 -12.97 -12.60 -20.36
N GLU A 118 -13.04 -13.79 -20.98
CA GLU A 118 -13.79 -14.11 -22.21
C GLU A 118 -13.45 -15.54 -22.69
N ALA A 119 -14.08 -16.55 -22.08
CA ALA A 119 -14.37 -17.87 -22.67
C ALA A 119 -15.50 -18.55 -21.89
#